data_AF-A0A1E4TFG7-F1
#
_entry.id   AF-A0A1E4TFG7-F1
#
_cell.length_a   1.000
_cell.length_b   1.000
_cell.length_c   1.000
_cell.angle_alpha   90.00
_cell.angle_beta   90.00
_cell.angle_gamma   90.00
#
_symmetry.space_group_name_H-M   'P 1'
#
loop_
_entity.id
_entity.type
_entity.pdbx_description
1 polymer ?
#
loop_
_entity_poly.entity_id
_entity_poly.type
_entity_poly.pdbx_seq_one_letter_code
_entity_poly.pdbx_strand_id
1 'polypeptide(L)'
;MFESLWLRVKRRQRAILWTSGLIALGYVLYGALADKLRRVHARMLKDRADRDTLSKRFSQNQEDAVFTVMALLPSLMDPMLDDMQVENITKELQKRRGGSEGSTASSDINTSSNTETASESGDRPLSKIELWSRLKIEALTRALTFIHAMAVLIVYTRLQLNLLGRRSYVAAVRGETDFDVDISRQFLTFSWWFLNSGWREIQVSAEKAVRETVNDIDPRAELSVESVLDLFDRMQSAMAQSNYISGAVTAPADQESFILDQAERAGRVEADQRLESDSISVLSGSSINTAATEHRVPSEPLRQLLNEAADFMESPHAAQTVNSLARTGMAVLLDRIRSSSIRSSSSDANKGPPQRTLKFATVLATTTRQAHVMAHGQPNEYVMAMDKVPELDAFSAVVYSSWS
;
A
#
# COMPACT_ATOMS: atom_id res chain seq x y z
N MET A 1 82.99 20.19 -42.64
CA MET A 1 82.06 20.61 -41.54
C MET A 1 81.61 19.44 -40.66
N PHE A 2 81.27 18.27 -41.25
CA PHE A 2 80.76 17.09 -40.52
C PHE A 2 81.72 16.42 -39.52
N GLU A 3 83.04 16.35 -39.75
CA GLU A 3 83.97 15.73 -38.79
C GLU A 3 84.13 16.50 -37.46
N SER A 4 84.09 17.84 -37.51
CA SER A 4 84.23 18.69 -36.32
C SER A 4 83.02 18.64 -35.38
N LEU A 5 81.87 18.22 -35.91
CA LEU A 5 80.66 17.93 -35.15
C LEU A 5 80.75 16.54 -34.50
N TRP A 6 81.28 15.55 -35.22
CA TRP A 6 81.41 14.17 -34.74
C TRP A 6 82.34 14.04 -33.52
N LEU A 7 83.48 14.74 -33.51
CA LEU A 7 84.41 14.75 -32.38
C LEU A 7 83.85 15.47 -31.13
N ARG A 8 83.00 16.49 -31.32
CA ARG A 8 82.30 17.20 -30.23
C ARG A 8 81.21 16.34 -29.60
N VAL A 9 80.49 15.58 -30.42
CA VAL A 9 79.50 14.60 -29.94
C VAL A 9 80.18 13.48 -29.15
N LYS A 10 81.27 12.91 -29.66
CA LYS A 10 82.02 11.82 -29.00
C LYS A 10 82.53 12.19 -27.59
N ARG A 11 82.94 13.45 -27.38
CA ARG A 11 83.39 13.96 -26.07
C ARG A 11 82.27 14.16 -25.05
N ARG A 12 81.01 14.30 -25.48
CA ARG A 12 79.83 14.55 -24.60
C ARG A 12 78.82 13.39 -24.57
N GLN A 13 79.16 12.21 -25.11
CA GLN A 13 78.26 11.05 -25.18
C GLN A 13 77.67 10.65 -23.82
N ARG A 14 78.47 10.67 -22.75
CA ARG A 14 77.97 10.36 -21.39
C ARG A 14 76.92 11.38 -20.92
N ALA A 15 77.16 12.67 -21.15
CA ALA A 15 76.20 13.72 -20.79
C ALA A 15 74.90 13.59 -21.60
N ILE A 16 75.01 13.28 -22.90
CA ILE A 16 73.84 13.05 -23.77
C ILE A 16 73.01 11.87 -23.25
N LEU A 17 73.64 10.73 -22.90
CA LEU A 17 72.96 9.56 -22.35
C LEU A 17 72.23 9.84 -21.03
N TRP A 18 72.85 10.58 -20.11
CA TRP A 18 72.20 10.97 -18.85
C TRP A 18 71.00 11.89 -19.10
N THR A 19 71.13 12.87 -20.00
CA THR A 19 70.02 13.77 -20.33
C THR A 19 68.87 13.05 -21.05
N SER A 20 69.17 12.15 -21.99
CA SER A 20 68.13 11.37 -22.67
C SER A 20 67.43 10.41 -21.73
N GLY A 21 68.17 9.81 -20.79
CA GLY A 21 67.60 8.96 -19.74
C GLY A 21 66.66 9.72 -18.82
N LEU A 22 67.03 10.94 -18.40
CA LEU A 22 66.19 11.79 -17.56
C LEU A 22 64.90 12.23 -18.28
N ILE A 23 65.00 12.59 -19.57
CA ILE A 23 63.85 12.97 -20.40
C ILE A 23 62.93 11.77 -20.60
N ALA A 24 63.48 10.60 -20.91
CA ALA A 24 62.69 9.37 -21.08
C ALA A 24 61.98 8.98 -19.78
N LEU A 25 62.65 9.08 -18.63
CA LEU A 25 62.05 8.84 -17.32
C LEU A 25 60.92 9.83 -17.02
N GLY A 26 61.14 11.12 -17.28
CA GLY A 26 60.11 12.15 -17.14
C GLY A 26 58.89 11.90 -18.03
N TYR A 27 59.10 11.45 -19.26
CA TYR A 27 58.02 11.11 -20.20
C TYR A 27 57.18 9.92 -19.70
N VAL A 28 57.83 8.85 -19.23
CA VAL A 28 57.14 7.68 -18.67
C VAL A 28 56.35 8.05 -17.40
N LEU A 29 56.95 8.83 -16.50
CA LEU A 29 56.27 9.31 -15.29
C LEU A 29 55.07 10.20 -15.62
N TYR A 30 55.22 11.11 -16.57
CA TYR A 30 54.13 11.97 -17.04
C TYR A 30 52.98 11.15 -17.63
N GLY A 31 53.28 10.19 -18.51
CA GLY A 31 52.29 9.28 -19.09
C GLY A 31 51.52 8.51 -18.02
N ALA A 32 52.24 7.91 -17.06
CA ALA A 32 51.62 7.17 -15.96
C ALA A 32 50.71 8.06 -15.08
N LEU A 33 51.11 9.31 -14.82
CA LEU A 33 50.32 10.26 -14.04
C LEU A 33 49.07 10.73 -14.80
N ALA A 34 49.22 11.06 -16.08
CA ALA A 34 48.10 11.43 -16.95
C ALA A 34 47.10 10.27 -17.11
N ASP A 35 47.58 9.04 -17.24
CA ASP A 35 46.72 7.84 -17.30
C ASP A 35 46.02 7.56 -15.98
N LYS A 36 46.68 7.80 -14.84
CA LYS A 36 46.03 7.70 -13.53
C LYS A 36 44.94 8.76 -13.38
N LEU A 37 45.21 10.01 -13.76
CA LEU A 37 44.23 11.10 -13.68
C LEU A 37 43.02 10.84 -14.58
N ARG A 38 43.24 10.41 -15.83
CA ARG A 38 42.17 10.04 -16.76
C ARG A 38 41.31 8.90 -16.21
N ARG A 39 41.92 7.86 -15.63
CA ARG A 39 41.19 6.76 -14.99
C ARG A 39 40.37 7.23 -13.79
N VAL A 40 40.91 8.11 -12.96
CA VAL A 40 40.19 8.68 -11.80
C VAL A 40 39.00 9.53 -12.27
N HIS A 41 39.20 10.43 -13.23
CA HIS A 41 38.12 11.23 -13.81
C HIS A 41 37.03 10.36 -14.45
N ALA A 42 37.42 9.35 -15.24
CA ALA A 42 36.49 8.43 -15.87
C ALA A 42 35.67 7.64 -14.84
N ARG A 43 36.31 7.17 -13.75
CA ARG A 43 35.61 6.52 -12.63
C ARG A 43 34.63 7.46 -11.95
N MET A 44 35.04 8.68 -11.62
CA MET A 44 34.13 9.65 -10.98
C MET A 44 32.92 10.02 -11.86
N LEU A 45 33.13 10.18 -13.17
CA LEU A 45 32.03 10.46 -14.10
C LEU A 45 31.08 9.27 -14.23
N LYS A 46 31.63 8.04 -14.27
CA LYS A 46 30.84 6.82 -14.27
C LYS A 46 30.03 6.68 -12.96
N ASP A 47 30.68 6.83 -11.81
CA ASP A 47 30.01 6.71 -10.51
C ASP A 47 28.88 7.75 -10.35
N ARG A 48 29.07 8.98 -10.85
CA ARG A 48 28.02 10.00 -10.90
C ARG A 48 26.87 9.59 -11.82
N ALA A 49 27.17 9.15 -13.03
CA ALA A 49 26.16 8.71 -13.98
C ALA A 49 25.35 7.50 -13.46
N ASP A 50 26.03 6.55 -12.81
CA ASP A 50 25.41 5.37 -12.21
C ASP A 50 24.48 5.78 -11.05
N ARG A 51 24.89 6.71 -10.19
CA ARG A 51 24.06 7.26 -9.11
C ARG A 51 22.86 8.04 -9.63
N ASP A 52 23.05 8.88 -10.64
CA ASP A 52 21.95 9.65 -11.24
C ASP A 52 20.92 8.73 -11.90
N THR A 53 21.39 7.67 -12.56
CA THR A 53 20.52 6.64 -13.15
C THR A 53 19.72 5.92 -12.07
N LEU A 54 20.36 5.54 -10.97
CA LEU A 54 19.73 4.87 -9.84
C LEU A 54 18.65 5.77 -9.21
N SER A 55 18.98 7.03 -8.94
CA SER A 55 18.06 8.00 -8.35
C SER A 55 16.83 8.26 -9.24
N LYS A 56 17.03 8.38 -10.55
CA LYS A 56 15.93 8.53 -11.51
C LYS A 56 15.02 7.31 -11.52
N ARG A 57 15.58 6.10 -11.59
CA ARG A 57 14.80 4.86 -11.56
C ARG A 57 14.03 4.72 -10.26
N PHE A 58 14.65 5.04 -9.13
CA PHE A 58 13.97 5.02 -7.83
C PHE A 58 12.78 5.99 -7.80
N SER A 59 12.96 7.22 -8.30
CA SER A 59 11.88 8.22 -8.35
C SER A 59 10.74 7.77 -9.25
N GLN A 60 11.06 7.27 -10.45
CA GLN A 60 10.07 6.71 -11.39
C GLN A 60 9.30 5.55 -10.75
N ASN A 61 10.01 4.66 -10.05
CA ASN A 61 9.42 3.53 -9.37
C ASN A 61 8.42 3.95 -8.26
N GLN A 62 8.64 5.08 -7.59
CA GLN A 62 7.67 5.61 -6.63
C GLN A 62 6.43 6.18 -7.34
N GLU A 63 6.60 6.92 -8.44
CA GLU A 63 5.48 7.44 -9.23
C GLU A 63 4.61 6.29 -9.79
N ASP A 64 5.26 5.28 -10.37
CA ASP A 64 4.61 4.08 -10.90
C ASP A 64 3.84 3.33 -9.80
N ALA A 65 4.40 3.25 -8.59
CA ALA A 65 3.74 2.61 -7.45
C ALA A 65 2.42 3.31 -7.09
N VAL A 66 2.39 4.65 -7.09
CA VAL A 66 1.17 5.41 -6.77
C VAL A 66 0.09 5.17 -7.81
N PHE A 67 0.42 5.23 -9.10
CA PHE A 67 -0.53 4.93 -10.17
C PHE A 67 -1.06 3.50 -10.08
N THR A 68 -0.17 2.54 -9.80
CA THR A 68 -0.54 1.14 -9.58
C THR A 68 -1.52 1.01 -8.41
N VAL A 69 -1.22 1.60 -7.25
CA VAL A 69 -2.11 1.57 -6.07
C VAL A 69 -3.50 2.11 -6.41
N MET A 70 -3.58 3.25 -7.11
CA MET A 70 -4.85 3.86 -7.51
C MET A 70 -5.66 2.95 -8.44
N ALA A 71 -5.00 2.22 -9.35
CA ALA A 71 -5.64 1.28 -10.25
C ALA A 71 -6.15 0.02 -9.53
N LEU A 72 -5.44 -0.45 -8.51
CA LEU A 72 -5.81 -1.63 -7.71
C LEU A 72 -6.89 -1.35 -6.66
N LEU A 73 -7.09 -0.08 -6.32
CA LEU A 73 -7.92 0.32 -5.20
C LEU A 73 -9.38 -0.18 -5.29
N PRO A 74 -10.07 -0.09 -6.44
CA PRO A 74 -11.41 -0.66 -6.57
C PRO A 74 -11.43 -2.19 -6.40
N SER A 75 -10.45 -2.89 -6.96
CA SER A 75 -10.33 -4.35 -6.81
C SER A 75 -10.13 -4.79 -5.36
N LEU A 76 -9.50 -3.95 -4.54
CA LEU A 76 -9.37 -4.18 -3.10
C LEU A 76 -10.65 -3.80 -2.34
N MET A 77 -11.23 -2.64 -2.64
CA MET A 77 -12.26 -2.02 -1.78
C MET A 77 -13.68 -2.48 -2.08
N ASP A 78 -14.00 -2.85 -3.33
CA ASP A 78 -15.36 -3.27 -3.71
C ASP A 78 -15.77 -4.56 -2.98
N PRO A 79 -14.94 -5.62 -2.90
CA PRO A 79 -15.24 -6.78 -2.07
C PRO A 79 -15.46 -6.42 -0.60
N MET A 80 -14.75 -5.42 -0.08
CA MET A 80 -14.88 -4.98 1.31
C MET A 80 -16.17 -4.18 1.55
N LEU A 81 -16.63 -3.38 0.57
CA LEU A 81 -17.95 -2.74 0.60
C LEU A 81 -19.07 -3.79 0.62
N ASP A 82 -18.91 -4.84 -0.19
CA ASP A 82 -19.86 -5.95 -0.31
C ASP A 82 -19.86 -6.89 0.91
N ASP A 83 -18.75 -7.04 1.60
CA ASP A 83 -18.67 -7.85 2.82
C ASP A 83 -19.24 -7.08 4.03
N MET A 84 -18.83 -5.82 4.21
CA MET A 84 -19.30 -4.93 5.29
C MET A 84 -20.44 -4.02 4.81
N GLN A 85 -21.63 -4.60 4.60
CA GLN A 85 -22.81 -3.97 3.98
C GLN A 85 -23.55 -2.98 4.89
N VAL A 86 -22.88 -1.89 5.25
CA VAL A 86 -23.43 -0.80 6.06
C VAL A 86 -24.69 -0.19 5.41
N GLU A 87 -24.73 -0.14 4.09
CA GLU A 87 -25.82 0.41 3.29
C GLU A 87 -27.13 -0.32 3.55
N ASN A 88 -27.10 -1.64 3.73
CA ASN A 88 -28.30 -2.43 4.01
C ASN A 88 -28.88 -2.10 5.40
N ILE A 89 -28.01 -1.91 6.40
CA ILE A 89 -28.41 -1.49 7.74
C ILE A 89 -29.02 -0.08 7.70
N THR A 90 -28.40 0.86 6.97
CA THR A 90 -28.92 2.23 6.85
C THR A 90 -30.24 2.28 6.09
N LYS A 91 -30.41 1.49 5.02
CA LYS A 91 -31.68 1.35 4.28
C LYS A 91 -32.79 0.83 5.18
N GLU A 92 -32.51 -0.18 6.00
CA GLU A 92 -33.49 -0.74 6.94
C GLU A 92 -33.89 0.28 8.03
N LEU A 93 -32.92 1.02 8.57
CA LEU A 93 -33.19 2.11 9.50
C LEU A 93 -34.03 3.24 8.87
N GLN A 94 -33.83 3.54 7.59
CA GLN A 94 -34.62 4.54 6.85
C GLN A 94 -36.05 4.06 6.60
N LYS A 95 -36.26 2.82 6.15
CA LYS A 95 -37.59 2.24 5.96
C LYS A 95 -38.43 2.32 7.23
N ARG A 96 -37.84 1.98 8.37
CA ARG A 96 -38.51 2.02 9.69
C ARG A 96 -38.77 3.43 10.21
N ARG A 97 -38.06 4.44 9.69
CA ARG A 97 -38.36 5.84 9.99
C ARG A 97 -39.56 6.32 9.18
N GLY A 98 -39.66 5.96 7.90
CA GLY A 98 -40.78 6.33 7.02
C GLY A 98 -42.10 5.62 7.34
N GLY A 99 -42.05 4.41 7.91
CA GLY A 99 -43.26 3.67 8.32
C GLY A 99 -43.96 4.20 9.58
N SER A 100 -43.35 5.14 10.31
CA SER A 100 -43.89 5.64 11.58
C SER A 100 -44.82 6.87 11.44
N GLU A 101 -44.96 7.46 10.25
CA GLU A 101 -45.77 8.67 10.02
C GLU A 101 -47.11 8.39 9.29
N GLY A 102 -47.50 7.12 9.10
CA GLY A 102 -48.67 6.73 8.29
C GLY A 102 -49.71 5.83 8.97
N SER A 103 -49.62 5.55 10.27
CA SER A 103 -50.58 4.67 10.95
C SER A 103 -51.13 5.31 12.21
N THR A 104 -52.08 6.23 12.02
CA THR A 104 -53.02 6.66 13.06
C THR A 104 -54.43 6.43 12.54
N ALA A 105 -54.91 5.19 12.62
CA ALA A 105 -56.34 4.86 12.69
C ALA A 105 -56.52 3.35 13.00
N SER A 106 -56.93 3.07 14.24
CA SER A 106 -57.73 1.90 14.68
C SER A 106 -57.04 0.52 14.64
N SER A 107 -57.12 -0.36 15.63
CA SER A 107 -57.91 -0.47 16.86
C SER A 107 -57.33 -1.66 17.65
N ASP A 108 -57.46 -1.62 18.99
CA ASP A 108 -57.11 -2.67 19.93
C ASP A 108 -57.65 -4.06 19.54
N ILE A 109 -56.88 -5.12 19.85
CA ILE A 109 -57.33 -6.34 20.55
C ILE A 109 -56.10 -7.21 20.91
N ASN A 110 -55.96 -7.45 22.22
CA ASN A 110 -55.18 -8.51 22.83
C ASN A 110 -55.60 -9.88 22.27
N THR A 111 -54.65 -10.70 21.78
CA THR A 111 -54.77 -12.16 21.87
C THR A 111 -53.39 -12.76 22.09
N SER A 112 -53.14 -13.18 23.34
CA SER A 112 -52.14 -14.19 23.68
C SER A 112 -52.65 -15.54 23.19
N SER A 113 -51.95 -16.15 22.24
CA SER A 113 -52.09 -17.57 21.96
C SER A 113 -50.73 -18.17 21.64
N ASN A 114 -50.23 -18.95 22.59
CA ASN A 114 -49.16 -19.93 22.39
C ASN A 114 -49.54 -20.84 21.22
N THR A 115 -48.64 -20.93 20.25
CA THR A 115 -48.51 -22.13 19.42
C THR A 115 -47.02 -22.40 19.26
N GLU A 116 -46.52 -23.33 20.07
CA GLU A 116 -45.26 -24.02 19.81
C GLU A 116 -45.44 -24.89 18.57
N THR A 117 -44.81 -24.50 17.47
CA THR A 117 -44.38 -25.43 16.43
C THR A 117 -43.00 -25.02 15.94
N ALA A 118 -42.03 -25.84 16.29
CA ALA A 118 -40.63 -25.72 15.93
C ALA A 118 -40.45 -25.74 14.40
N SER A 119 -39.82 -24.68 13.90
CA SER A 119 -38.94 -24.72 12.73
C SER A 119 -37.77 -23.77 13.05
N GLU A 120 -36.62 -24.37 13.33
CA GLU A 120 -35.37 -23.68 13.65
C GLU A 120 -34.82 -22.95 12.42
N SER A 121 -34.17 -21.81 12.67
CA SER A 121 -33.62 -20.82 11.73
C SER A 121 -34.64 -19.93 10.99
N GLY A 122 -35.46 -19.18 11.75
CA GLY A 122 -36.19 -18.01 11.26
C GLY A 122 -35.65 -16.74 11.93
N ASP A 123 -34.92 -15.93 11.17
CA ASP A 123 -34.30 -14.67 11.63
C ASP A 123 -35.37 -13.70 12.13
N ARG A 124 -35.43 -13.47 13.46
CA ARG A 124 -36.30 -12.45 14.03
C ARG A 124 -35.87 -11.08 13.47
N PRO A 125 -36.79 -10.21 13.04
CA PRO A 125 -36.40 -8.90 12.52
C PRO A 125 -35.72 -8.10 13.63
N LEU A 126 -34.43 -7.78 13.44
CA LEU A 126 -33.59 -7.02 14.39
C LEU A 126 -34.31 -5.77 14.90
N SER A 127 -34.14 -5.44 16.18
CA SER A 127 -34.76 -4.24 16.75
C SER A 127 -34.08 -2.94 16.25
N LYS A 128 -34.76 -1.78 16.38
CA LYS A 128 -34.15 -0.49 15.97
C LYS A 128 -32.86 -0.18 16.72
N ILE A 129 -32.79 -0.51 18.01
CA ILE A 129 -31.61 -0.30 18.86
C ILE A 129 -30.47 -1.22 18.41
N GLU A 130 -30.79 -2.49 18.13
CA GLU A 130 -29.85 -3.49 17.64
C GLU A 130 -29.28 -3.11 16.26
N LEU A 131 -30.11 -2.57 15.35
CA LEU A 131 -29.65 -2.04 14.06
C LEU A 131 -28.66 -0.87 14.23
N TRP A 132 -28.91 0.05 15.15
CA TRP A 132 -27.97 1.13 15.46
C TRP A 132 -26.66 0.62 16.07
N SER A 133 -26.74 -0.39 16.94
CA SER A 133 -25.55 -1.03 17.52
C SER A 133 -24.72 -1.74 16.44
N ARG A 134 -25.37 -2.48 15.54
CA ARG A 134 -24.71 -3.11 14.39
C ARG A 134 -24.10 -2.08 13.45
N LEU A 135 -24.84 -1.01 13.13
CA LEU A 135 -24.34 0.10 12.31
C LEU A 135 -23.07 0.73 12.90
N LYS A 136 -23.04 0.93 14.22
CA LYS A 136 -21.87 1.48 14.93
C LYS A 136 -20.63 0.62 14.70
N ILE A 137 -20.74 -0.69 14.91
CA ILE A 137 -19.61 -1.61 14.76
C ILE A 137 -19.19 -1.68 13.29
N GLU A 138 -20.11 -2.00 12.38
CA GLU A 138 -19.82 -2.20 10.96
C GLU A 138 -19.25 -0.95 10.28
N ALA A 139 -19.81 0.23 10.52
CA ALA A 139 -19.34 1.46 9.86
C ALA A 139 -17.92 1.85 10.30
N LEU A 140 -17.60 1.67 11.59
CA LEU A 140 -16.27 1.97 12.10
C LEU A 140 -15.25 0.90 11.70
N THR A 141 -15.63 -0.38 11.79
CA THR A 141 -14.79 -1.50 11.30
C THR A 141 -14.44 -1.25 9.85
N ARG A 142 -15.43 -0.99 8.99
CA ARG A 142 -15.21 -0.74 7.57
C ARG A 142 -14.22 0.39 7.31
N ALA A 143 -14.39 1.54 7.95
CA ALA A 143 -13.47 2.65 7.73
C ALA A 143 -12.05 2.38 8.24
N LEU A 144 -11.90 1.70 9.38
CA LEU A 144 -10.59 1.28 9.85
C LEU A 144 -9.96 0.30 8.86
N THR A 145 -10.70 -0.73 8.43
CA THR A 145 -10.19 -1.70 7.47
C THR A 145 -9.77 -1.03 6.18
N PHE A 146 -10.54 -0.08 5.64
CA PHE A 146 -10.19 0.64 4.41
C PHE A 146 -8.91 1.46 4.57
N ILE A 147 -8.77 2.21 5.66
CA ILE A 147 -7.57 3.02 5.93
C ILE A 147 -6.32 2.14 6.04
N HIS A 148 -6.40 1.06 6.81
CA HIS A 148 -5.26 0.15 6.99
C HIS A 148 -4.97 -0.67 5.73
N ALA A 149 -6.00 -1.08 4.98
CA ALA A 149 -5.81 -1.79 3.72
C ALA A 149 -5.16 -0.90 2.64
N MET A 150 -5.52 0.39 2.56
CA MET A 150 -4.78 1.35 1.71
C MET A 150 -3.32 1.49 2.13
N ALA A 151 -3.05 1.63 3.44
CA ALA A 151 -1.70 1.76 3.95
C ALA A 151 -0.84 0.53 3.62
N VAL A 152 -1.38 -0.68 3.84
CA VAL A 152 -0.71 -1.94 3.51
C VAL A 152 -0.53 -2.08 1.99
N LEU A 153 -1.53 -1.73 1.17
CA LEU A 153 -1.43 -1.76 -0.29
C LEU A 153 -0.27 -0.89 -0.77
N ILE A 154 -0.19 0.36 -0.29
CA ILE A 154 0.87 1.31 -0.66
C ILE A 154 2.25 0.76 -0.31
N VAL A 155 2.43 0.30 0.92
CA VAL A 155 3.72 -0.23 1.38
C VAL A 155 4.10 -1.49 0.60
N TYR A 156 3.15 -2.41 0.39
CA TYR A 156 3.40 -3.67 -0.31
C TYR A 156 3.71 -3.46 -1.79
N THR A 157 2.97 -2.60 -2.50
CA THR A 157 3.26 -2.26 -3.90
C THR A 157 4.63 -1.59 -4.04
N ARG A 158 4.97 -0.63 -3.18
CA ARG A 158 6.30 -0.01 -3.19
C ARG A 158 7.38 -1.04 -2.86
N LEU A 159 7.16 -1.94 -1.91
CA LEU A 159 8.10 -3.02 -1.58
C LEU A 159 8.36 -3.91 -2.80
N GLN A 160 7.30 -4.42 -3.44
CA GLN A 160 7.43 -5.31 -4.60
C GLN A 160 8.20 -4.63 -5.74
N LEU A 161 7.82 -3.40 -6.09
CA LEU A 161 8.47 -2.65 -7.16
C LEU A 161 9.92 -2.30 -6.83
N ASN A 162 10.24 -1.91 -5.59
CA ASN A 162 11.62 -1.63 -5.19
C ASN A 162 12.49 -2.90 -5.18
N LEU A 163 11.96 -4.05 -4.76
CA LEU A 163 12.68 -5.33 -4.81
C LEU A 163 13.00 -5.74 -6.26
N LEU A 164 12.02 -5.62 -7.16
CA LEU A 164 12.22 -5.91 -8.59
C LEU A 164 13.19 -4.91 -9.23
N GLY A 165 13.04 -3.61 -8.96
CA GLY A 165 13.92 -2.57 -9.47
C GLY A 165 15.37 -2.76 -9.02
N ARG A 166 15.57 -3.15 -7.76
CA ARG A 166 16.88 -3.48 -7.20
C ARG A 166 17.47 -4.72 -7.89
N ARG A 167 16.72 -5.82 -8.05
CA ARG A 167 17.21 -7.03 -8.71
C ARG A 167 17.56 -6.78 -10.18
N SER A 168 16.71 -6.05 -10.91
CA SER A 168 16.98 -5.64 -12.29
C SER A 168 18.28 -4.83 -12.41
N TYR A 169 18.54 -3.94 -11.43
CA TYR A 169 19.79 -3.19 -11.38
C TYR A 169 21.01 -4.10 -11.14
N VAL A 170 20.95 -5.02 -10.17
CA VAL A 170 22.04 -5.97 -9.91
C VAL A 170 22.34 -6.84 -11.14
N ALA A 171 21.31 -7.37 -11.79
CA ALA A 171 21.45 -8.17 -13.01
C ALA A 171 22.16 -7.36 -14.12
N ALA A 172 21.72 -6.12 -14.35
CA ALA A 172 22.34 -5.22 -15.33
C ALA A 172 23.83 -4.95 -15.02
N VAL A 173 24.19 -4.76 -13.75
CA VAL A 173 25.58 -4.56 -13.33
C VAL A 173 26.42 -5.83 -13.50
N ARG A 174 25.83 -7.02 -13.30
CA ARG A 174 26.47 -8.32 -13.53
C ARG A 174 26.57 -8.70 -15.01
N GLY A 175 25.91 -7.96 -15.89
CA GLY A 175 25.82 -8.30 -17.32
C GLY A 175 24.87 -9.46 -17.60
N GLU A 176 23.97 -9.79 -16.67
CA GLU A 176 22.91 -10.77 -16.83
C GLU A 176 21.78 -10.10 -17.64
N THR A 177 21.60 -10.53 -18.89
CA THR A 177 20.60 -9.97 -19.82
C THR A 177 19.22 -10.59 -19.67
N ASP A 178 19.13 -11.76 -19.01
CA ASP A 178 17.89 -12.53 -18.88
C ASP A 178 17.33 -12.37 -17.47
N PHE A 179 16.86 -11.15 -17.18
CA PHE A 179 15.97 -10.96 -16.04
C PHE A 179 14.67 -11.67 -16.38
N ASP A 180 14.34 -12.70 -15.60
CA ASP A 180 13.17 -13.52 -15.86
C ASP A 180 11.90 -12.69 -15.65
N VAL A 181 11.37 -12.17 -16.77
CA VAL A 181 10.11 -11.42 -16.85
C VAL A 181 8.97 -12.26 -16.27
N ASP A 182 9.05 -13.59 -16.38
CA ASP A 182 8.05 -14.49 -15.81
C ASP A 182 8.12 -14.52 -14.28
N ILE A 183 9.32 -14.56 -13.67
CA ILE A 183 9.48 -14.45 -12.21
C ILE A 183 8.91 -13.13 -11.70
N SER A 184 9.16 -12.04 -12.41
CA SER A 184 8.69 -10.71 -12.03
C SER A 184 7.18 -10.59 -12.08
N ARG A 185 6.58 -11.10 -13.17
CA ARG A 185 5.13 -11.19 -13.31
C ARG A 185 4.53 -12.03 -12.19
N GLN A 186 5.07 -13.24 -11.97
CA GLN A 186 4.62 -14.13 -10.90
C GLN A 186 4.68 -13.43 -9.54
N PHE A 187 5.81 -12.80 -9.21
CA PHE A 187 5.99 -12.09 -7.94
C PHE A 187 4.96 -10.96 -7.75
N LEU A 188 4.69 -10.16 -8.78
CA LEU A 188 3.66 -9.11 -8.70
C LEU A 188 2.27 -9.70 -8.50
N THR A 189 1.93 -10.80 -9.18
CA THR A 189 0.62 -11.47 -9.03
C THR A 189 0.35 -11.97 -7.62
N PHE A 190 1.36 -12.15 -6.75
CA PHE A 190 1.11 -12.46 -5.33
C PHE A 190 0.35 -11.36 -4.58
N SER A 191 0.26 -10.13 -5.12
CA SER A 191 -0.68 -9.13 -4.59
C SER A 191 -2.14 -9.58 -4.67
N TRP A 192 -2.46 -10.55 -5.54
CA TRP A 192 -3.79 -11.17 -5.62
C TRP A 192 -4.28 -11.67 -4.27
N TRP A 193 -3.41 -12.29 -3.46
CA TRP A 193 -3.77 -12.75 -2.12
C TRP A 193 -4.35 -11.61 -1.30
N PHE A 194 -3.61 -10.52 -1.19
CA PHE A 194 -4.01 -9.36 -0.41
C PHE A 194 -5.31 -8.74 -0.94
N LEU A 195 -5.43 -8.61 -2.27
CA LEU A 195 -6.60 -8.02 -2.92
C LEU A 195 -7.88 -8.83 -2.72
N ASN A 196 -7.80 -10.16 -2.60
CA ASN A 196 -8.98 -11.03 -2.59
C ASN A 196 -9.30 -11.60 -1.21
N SER A 197 -8.28 -11.94 -0.41
CA SER A 197 -8.43 -12.70 0.83
C SER A 197 -7.72 -12.07 2.01
N GLY A 198 -6.49 -11.60 1.83
CA GLY A 198 -5.62 -11.16 2.92
C GLY A 198 -6.13 -9.94 3.69
N TRP A 199 -6.91 -9.06 3.05
CA TRP A 199 -7.55 -7.93 3.72
C TRP A 199 -8.48 -8.34 4.88
N ARG A 200 -8.95 -9.60 4.93
CA ARG A 200 -9.78 -10.11 6.03
C ARG A 200 -9.03 -10.15 7.37
N GLU A 201 -7.71 -10.32 7.37
CA GLU A 201 -6.89 -10.23 8.58
C GLU A 201 -6.97 -8.82 9.19
N ILE A 202 -6.98 -7.80 8.33
CA ILE A 202 -7.17 -6.40 8.75
C ILE A 202 -8.58 -6.22 9.32
N GLN A 203 -9.59 -6.79 8.68
CA GLN A 203 -11.00 -6.67 9.09
C GLN A 203 -11.21 -7.26 10.49
N VAL A 204 -10.70 -8.46 10.75
CA VAL A 204 -10.80 -9.12 12.06
C VAL A 204 -10.14 -8.28 13.14
N SER A 205 -8.96 -7.74 12.86
CA SER A 205 -8.25 -6.84 13.78
C SER A 205 -9.03 -5.54 14.02
N ALA A 206 -9.58 -4.93 12.95
CA ALA A 206 -10.35 -3.70 13.04
C ALA A 206 -11.64 -3.90 13.84
N GLU A 207 -12.35 -5.00 13.62
CA GLU A 207 -13.57 -5.31 14.35
C GLU A 207 -13.29 -5.48 15.85
N LYS A 208 -12.21 -6.18 16.20
CA LYS A 208 -11.77 -6.32 17.59
C LYS A 208 -11.48 -4.96 18.22
N ALA A 209 -10.68 -4.12 17.57
CA ALA A 209 -10.32 -2.78 18.06
C ALA A 209 -11.56 -1.88 18.24
N VAL A 210 -12.50 -1.92 17.30
CA VAL A 210 -13.75 -1.17 17.37
C VAL A 210 -14.61 -1.66 18.52
N ARG A 211 -14.84 -2.98 18.63
CA ARG A 211 -15.65 -3.56 19.72
C ARG A 211 -15.10 -3.18 21.08
N GLU A 212 -13.79 -3.33 21.30
CA GLU A 212 -13.15 -2.98 22.58
C GLU A 212 -13.29 -1.48 22.92
N THR A 213 -13.33 -0.60 21.91
CA THR A 213 -13.31 0.85 22.14
C THR A 213 -14.70 1.48 22.27
N VAL A 214 -15.70 1.00 21.52
CA VAL A 214 -17.02 1.65 21.41
C VAL A 214 -18.18 0.82 21.96
N ASN A 215 -17.95 -0.34 22.58
CA ASN A 215 -19.01 -1.23 23.05
C ASN A 215 -20.06 -0.48 23.89
N ASP A 216 -19.59 0.28 24.88
CA ASP A 216 -20.43 0.90 25.90
C ASP A 216 -21.02 2.26 25.48
N ILE A 217 -20.75 2.69 24.24
CA ILE A 217 -21.22 3.97 23.70
C ILE A 217 -22.56 3.76 23.01
N ASP A 218 -23.57 4.54 23.42
CA ASP A 218 -24.84 4.62 22.71
C ASP A 218 -24.59 5.19 21.29
N PRO A 219 -24.97 4.48 20.21
CA PRO A 219 -24.90 4.97 18.83
C PRO A 219 -25.52 6.36 18.60
N ARG A 220 -26.44 6.79 19.48
CA ARG A 220 -27.17 8.05 19.40
C ARG A 220 -26.68 9.11 20.39
N ALA A 221 -25.63 8.84 21.15
CA ALA A 221 -25.04 9.78 22.08
C ALA A 221 -24.54 11.06 21.38
N GLU A 222 -24.50 12.15 22.14
CA GLU A 222 -23.76 13.35 21.79
C GLU A 222 -22.41 13.31 22.50
N LEU A 223 -21.33 13.41 21.72
CA LEU A 223 -19.96 13.35 22.19
C LEU A 223 -19.25 14.66 21.86
N SER A 224 -18.29 15.08 22.68
CA SER A 224 -17.43 16.20 22.28
C SER A 224 -16.53 15.80 21.10
N VAL A 225 -16.06 16.77 20.33
CA VAL A 225 -15.06 16.52 19.28
C VAL A 225 -13.83 15.83 19.86
N GLU A 226 -13.37 16.23 21.05
CA GLU A 226 -12.22 15.64 21.74
C GLU A 226 -12.44 14.16 22.06
N SER A 227 -13.63 13.79 22.56
CA SER A 227 -13.98 12.39 22.83
C SER A 227 -13.99 11.56 21.55
N VAL A 228 -14.49 12.11 20.44
CA VAL A 228 -14.46 11.41 19.15
C VAL A 228 -13.02 11.16 18.69
N LEU A 229 -12.14 12.16 18.81
CA LEU A 229 -10.73 12.02 18.45
C LEU A 229 -10.03 10.96 19.31
N ASP A 230 -10.27 10.97 20.62
CA ASP A 230 -9.72 9.98 21.55
C ASP A 230 -10.19 8.55 21.21
N LEU A 231 -11.46 8.38 20.80
CA LEU A 231 -11.96 7.07 20.34
C LEU A 231 -11.19 6.58 19.12
N PHE A 232 -10.98 7.43 18.11
CA PHE A 232 -10.24 7.04 16.92
C PHE A 232 -8.76 6.76 17.21
N ASP A 233 -8.14 7.51 18.12
CA ASP A 233 -6.76 7.28 18.53
C ASP A 233 -6.59 5.96 19.32
N ARG A 234 -7.56 5.62 20.19
CA ARG A 234 -7.61 4.32 20.87
C ARG A 234 -7.79 3.16 19.87
N MET A 235 -8.69 3.30 18.90
CA MET A 235 -8.88 2.29 17.86
C MET A 235 -7.61 2.11 17.00
N GLN A 236 -6.92 3.20 16.63
CA GLN A 236 -5.64 3.16 15.91
C GLN A 236 -4.52 2.51 16.75
N SER A 237 -4.46 2.82 18.04
CA SER A 237 -3.46 2.25 18.95
C SER A 237 -3.67 0.75 19.16
N ALA A 238 -4.93 0.29 19.20
CA ALA A 238 -5.25 -1.14 19.25
C ALA A 238 -4.86 -1.86 17.95
N MET A 239 -5.13 -1.26 16.79
CA MET A 239 -4.66 -1.77 15.49
C MET A 239 -3.14 -1.84 15.39
N ALA A 240 -2.41 -0.85 15.92
CA ALA A 240 -0.95 -0.84 15.85
C ALA A 240 -0.29 -1.98 16.66
N GLN A 241 -1.01 -2.61 17.59
CA GLN A 241 -0.52 -3.71 18.42
C GLN A 241 -0.80 -5.10 17.84
N SER A 242 -1.65 -5.21 16.82
CA SER A 242 -2.02 -6.49 16.23
C SER A 242 -1.08 -6.86 15.08
N ASN A 243 -0.84 -8.16 14.92
CA ASN A 243 0.04 -8.71 13.89
C ASN A 243 -0.71 -9.07 12.59
N TYR A 244 -1.60 -8.19 12.13
CA TYR A 244 -2.42 -8.47 10.94
C TYR A 244 -1.61 -8.36 9.63
N ILE A 245 -0.50 -7.61 9.63
CA ILE A 245 0.23 -7.26 8.41
C ILE A 245 0.78 -8.51 7.71
N SER A 246 1.41 -9.42 8.45
CA SER A 246 1.99 -10.65 7.89
C SER A 246 0.94 -11.51 7.20
N GLY A 247 -0.17 -11.84 7.89
CA GLY A 247 -1.25 -12.63 7.30
C GLY A 247 -1.95 -11.94 6.12
N ALA A 248 -1.96 -10.60 6.10
CA ALA A 248 -2.57 -9.85 5.01
C ALA A 248 -1.80 -9.98 3.68
N VAL A 249 -0.47 -10.00 3.71
CA VAL A 249 0.36 -9.97 2.49
C VAL A 249 1.03 -11.29 2.16
N THR A 250 1.22 -12.17 3.14
CA THR A 250 1.84 -13.48 2.94
C THR A 250 0.76 -14.53 2.72
N ALA A 251 0.70 -15.03 1.48
CA ALA A 251 -0.23 -16.10 1.13
C ALA A 251 0.13 -17.41 1.86
N PRO A 252 -0.85 -18.16 2.39
CA PRO A 252 -0.63 -19.51 2.87
C PRO A 252 -0.09 -20.43 1.78
N ALA A 253 0.77 -21.40 2.16
CA ALA A 253 1.45 -22.30 1.22
C ALA A 253 0.50 -23.10 0.31
N ASP A 254 -0.69 -23.44 0.80
CA ASP A 254 -1.73 -24.14 0.03
C ASP A 254 -2.36 -23.26 -1.06
N GLN A 255 -2.35 -21.93 -0.90
CA GLN A 255 -2.92 -20.96 -1.84
C GLN A 255 -1.92 -20.50 -2.91
N GLU A 256 -0.62 -20.72 -2.72
CA GLU A 256 0.41 -20.24 -3.65
C GLU A 256 0.26 -20.86 -5.05
N SER A 257 -0.11 -22.14 -5.12
CA SER A 257 -0.34 -22.82 -6.39
C SER A 257 -1.46 -22.16 -7.20
N PHE A 258 -2.57 -21.80 -6.53
CA PHE A 258 -3.68 -21.09 -7.15
C PHE A 258 -3.26 -19.71 -7.68
N ILE A 259 -2.47 -18.97 -6.91
CA ILE A 259 -1.97 -17.64 -7.32
C ILE A 259 -1.07 -17.76 -8.55
N LEU A 260 -0.19 -18.76 -8.59
CA LEU A 260 0.67 -19.01 -9.75
C LEU A 260 -0.14 -19.35 -11.01
N ASP A 261 -1.25 -20.07 -10.87
CA ASP A 261 -2.13 -20.34 -12.00
C ASP A 261 -2.81 -19.07 -12.51
N GLN A 262 -3.14 -18.11 -11.63
CA GLN A 262 -3.63 -16.79 -12.05
C GLN A 262 -2.56 -16.01 -12.81
N ALA A 263 -1.30 -16.06 -12.35
CA ALA A 263 -0.18 -15.38 -13.01
C ALA A 263 0.09 -15.91 -14.43
N GLU A 264 -0.11 -17.21 -14.64
CA GLU A 264 0.03 -17.83 -15.96
C GLU A 264 -1.13 -17.44 -16.89
N ARG A 265 -2.36 -17.44 -16.38
CA ARG A 265 -3.53 -16.99 -17.15
C ARG A 265 -3.37 -15.53 -17.59
N ALA A 266 -2.93 -14.66 -16.70
CA ALA A 266 -2.63 -13.27 -17.03
C ALA A 266 -1.54 -13.16 -18.11
N GLY A 267 -0.45 -13.92 -17.97
CA GLY A 267 0.63 -13.93 -18.98
C GLY A 267 0.19 -14.43 -20.36
N ARG A 268 -0.76 -15.37 -20.44
CA ARG A 268 -1.34 -15.84 -21.71
C ARG A 268 -2.20 -14.76 -22.36
N VAL A 269 -3.02 -14.05 -21.56
CA VAL A 269 -3.83 -12.93 -22.06
C VAL A 269 -2.94 -11.80 -22.60
N GLU A 270 -1.82 -11.48 -21.93
CA GLU A 270 -0.84 -10.51 -22.44
C GLU A 270 -0.17 -10.96 -23.74
N ALA A 271 0.16 -12.25 -23.87
CA ALA A 271 0.74 -12.79 -25.09
C ALA A 271 -0.23 -12.69 -26.28
N ASP A 272 -1.52 -12.90 -26.04
CA ASP A 272 -2.58 -12.73 -27.04
C ASP A 272 -2.88 -11.24 -27.32
N GLN A 273 -2.72 -10.36 -26.33
CA GLN A 273 -2.95 -8.91 -26.42
C GLN A 273 -1.75 -8.09 -26.89
N ARG A 274 -0.58 -8.69 -27.18
CA ARG A 274 0.62 -8.02 -27.75
C ARG A 274 0.41 -7.33 -29.13
N LEU A 275 -0.84 -7.19 -29.59
CA LEU A 275 -1.24 -6.30 -30.67
C LEU A 275 -1.67 -4.89 -30.21
N GLU A 276 -2.02 -4.65 -28.93
CA GLU A 276 -2.32 -3.31 -28.42
C GLU A 276 -1.88 -3.14 -26.94
N SER A 277 -1.27 -2.01 -26.65
CA SER A 277 -0.58 -1.66 -25.39
C SER A 277 -1.53 -1.39 -24.20
N ASP A 278 -1.32 -2.07 -23.06
CA ASP A 278 -1.22 -1.44 -21.72
C ASP A 278 -0.96 -2.46 -20.59
N SER A 279 0.02 -2.18 -19.74
CA SER A 279 0.60 -3.09 -18.72
C SER A 279 -0.06 -3.02 -17.33
N ILE A 280 -1.39 -2.85 -17.24
CA ILE A 280 -2.11 -2.73 -15.94
C ILE A 280 -3.15 -3.85 -15.72
N SER A 281 -3.45 -4.66 -16.76
CA SER A 281 -4.46 -5.73 -16.74
C SER A 281 -4.13 -6.92 -15.80
N VAL A 282 -2.84 -7.13 -15.47
CA VAL A 282 -2.35 -8.34 -14.79
C VAL A 282 -2.83 -8.49 -13.34
N LEU A 283 -3.18 -7.39 -12.67
CA LEU A 283 -3.43 -7.40 -11.23
C LEU A 283 -4.93 -7.42 -10.85
N SER A 284 -5.83 -7.12 -11.80
CA SER A 284 -7.29 -7.12 -11.61
C SER A 284 -7.99 -8.38 -12.15
N GLY A 285 -7.24 -9.48 -12.36
CA GLY A 285 -7.74 -10.73 -12.95
C GLY A 285 -8.99 -11.26 -12.24
N SER A 286 -10.14 -11.12 -12.90
CA SER A 286 -11.44 -11.62 -12.45
C SER A 286 -11.49 -13.15 -12.57
N SER A 287 -12.04 -13.81 -11.56
CA SER A 287 -12.14 -15.27 -11.44
C SER A 287 -12.82 -15.92 -12.65
N ILE A 288 -12.09 -16.77 -13.38
CA ILE A 288 -12.66 -17.64 -14.43
C ILE A 288 -12.20 -19.10 -14.19
N ASN A 289 -13.16 -20.01 -14.41
CA ASN A 289 -13.24 -21.40 -13.95
C ASN A 289 -12.01 -22.31 -14.15
N THR A 290 -11.92 -23.23 -13.20
CA THR A 290 -10.95 -24.32 -13.02
C THR A 290 -10.94 -25.35 -14.15
N ALA A 291 -9.77 -25.52 -14.76
CA ALA A 291 -9.37 -26.77 -15.41
C ALA A 291 -8.06 -27.26 -14.75
N ALA A 292 -8.01 -28.56 -14.49
CA ALA A 292 -7.04 -29.27 -13.65
C ALA A 292 -5.59 -28.82 -13.88
N THR A 293 -4.88 -28.54 -12.79
CA THR A 293 -3.53 -27.97 -12.82
C THR A 293 -2.62 -28.78 -11.90
N GLU A 294 -1.46 -29.18 -12.43
CA GLU A 294 -0.39 -29.82 -11.69
C GLU A 294 -0.02 -28.95 -10.47
N HIS A 295 0.28 -29.54 -9.31
CA HIS A 295 0.70 -28.77 -8.13
C HIS A 295 1.97 -27.98 -8.44
N ARG A 296 1.79 -26.69 -8.72
CA ARG A 296 2.88 -25.78 -9.04
C ARG A 296 3.41 -25.14 -7.77
N VAL A 297 4.72 -25.27 -7.56
CA VAL A 297 5.43 -24.67 -6.42
C VAL A 297 6.25 -23.48 -6.94
N PRO A 298 6.35 -22.37 -6.17
CA PRO A 298 7.26 -21.28 -6.51
C PRO A 298 8.67 -21.78 -6.80
N SER A 299 9.26 -21.30 -7.90
CA SER A 299 10.66 -21.56 -8.20
C SER A 299 11.57 -20.97 -7.11
N GLU A 300 12.79 -21.48 -6.97
CA GLU A 300 13.72 -21.02 -5.95
C GLU A 300 13.97 -19.48 -6.00
N PRO A 301 14.19 -18.84 -7.17
CA PRO A 301 14.37 -17.39 -7.21
C PRO A 301 13.12 -16.59 -6.83
N LEU A 302 11.93 -17.12 -7.13
CA LEU A 302 10.64 -16.53 -6.73
C LEU A 302 10.41 -16.70 -5.23
N ARG A 303 10.67 -17.89 -4.68
CA ARG A 303 10.59 -18.15 -3.24
C ARG A 303 11.48 -17.18 -2.45
N GLN A 304 12.68 -16.92 -2.94
CA GLN A 304 13.59 -15.94 -2.34
C GLN A 304 13.00 -14.51 -2.35
N LEU A 305 12.31 -14.09 -3.43
CA LEU A 305 11.61 -12.79 -3.45
C LEU A 305 10.46 -12.75 -2.44
N LEU A 306 9.67 -13.81 -2.37
CA LEU A 306 8.52 -13.88 -1.49
C LEU A 306 8.96 -13.85 -0.02
N ASN A 307 9.98 -14.62 0.33
CA ASN A 307 10.54 -14.63 1.69
C ASN A 307 11.15 -13.27 2.03
N GLU A 308 11.91 -12.67 1.13
CA GLU A 308 12.48 -11.34 1.35
C GLU A 308 11.39 -10.27 1.52
N ALA A 309 10.32 -10.33 0.73
CA ALA A 309 9.18 -9.43 0.89
C ALA A 309 8.48 -9.64 2.25
N ALA A 310 8.29 -10.90 2.66
CA ALA A 310 7.72 -11.22 3.97
C ALA A 310 8.60 -10.68 5.11
N ASP A 311 9.92 -10.90 5.06
CA ASP A 311 10.89 -10.39 6.03
C ASP A 311 10.82 -8.86 6.16
N PHE A 312 10.70 -8.14 5.04
CA PHE A 312 10.51 -6.69 5.05
C PHE A 312 9.17 -6.28 5.66
N MET A 313 8.07 -6.95 5.31
CA MET A 313 6.73 -6.63 5.82
C MET A 313 6.56 -6.96 7.31
N GLU A 314 7.27 -7.97 7.81
CA GLU A 314 7.32 -8.33 9.23
C GLU A 314 8.27 -7.44 10.05
N SER A 315 9.06 -6.60 9.37
CA SER A 315 10.01 -5.73 10.05
C SER A 315 9.32 -4.63 10.88
N PRO A 316 9.93 -4.17 11.98
CA PRO A 316 9.42 -3.03 12.75
C PRO A 316 9.29 -1.76 11.92
N HIS A 317 10.13 -1.59 10.89
CA HIS A 317 10.10 -0.44 10.00
C HIS A 317 8.85 -0.45 9.11
N ALA A 318 8.44 -1.61 8.59
CA ALA A 318 7.19 -1.75 7.85
C ALA A 318 5.99 -1.46 8.75
N ALA A 319 5.96 -2.01 9.97
CA ALA A 319 4.90 -1.72 10.94
C ALA A 319 4.80 -0.22 11.27
N GLN A 320 5.93 0.45 11.52
CA GLN A 320 5.97 1.90 11.75
C GLN A 320 5.46 2.69 10.53
N THR A 321 5.85 2.28 9.33
CA THR A 321 5.45 2.94 8.07
C THR A 321 3.94 2.80 7.86
N VAL A 322 3.40 1.58 7.93
CA VAL A 322 1.96 1.31 7.84
C VAL A 322 1.17 2.11 8.87
N ASN A 323 1.64 2.16 10.12
CA ASN A 323 0.99 2.95 11.17
C ASN A 323 1.01 4.46 10.89
N SER A 324 2.10 4.98 10.32
CA SER A 324 2.22 6.40 9.96
C SER A 324 1.29 6.78 8.79
N LEU A 325 1.17 5.89 7.80
CA LEU A 325 0.21 6.02 6.70
C LEU A 325 -1.23 5.95 7.22
N ALA A 326 -1.55 4.96 8.05
CA ALA A 326 -2.89 4.79 8.62
C ALA A 326 -3.30 6.00 9.46
N ARG A 327 -2.40 6.55 10.29
CA ARG A 327 -2.65 7.81 11.02
C ARG A 327 -2.89 8.99 10.08
N THR A 328 -2.17 9.07 8.98
CA THR A 328 -2.36 10.13 7.97
C THR A 328 -3.73 10.00 7.29
N GLY A 329 -4.13 8.79 6.88
CA GLY A 329 -5.47 8.54 6.36
C GLY A 329 -6.57 8.82 7.38
N MET A 330 -6.35 8.46 8.64
CA MET A 330 -7.27 8.75 9.74
C MET A 330 -7.42 10.25 9.97
N ALA A 331 -6.33 11.04 9.86
CA ALA A 331 -6.39 12.48 9.97
C ALA A 331 -7.28 13.11 8.88
N VAL A 332 -7.24 12.59 7.64
CA VAL A 332 -8.14 13.01 6.55
C VAL A 332 -9.60 12.72 6.92
N LEU A 333 -9.91 11.51 7.41
CA LEU A 333 -11.27 11.15 7.84
C LEU A 333 -11.77 12.05 8.98
N LEU A 334 -10.93 12.27 10.00
CA LEU A 334 -11.25 13.10 11.16
C LEU A 334 -11.49 14.56 10.77
N ASP A 335 -10.75 15.10 9.80
CA ASP A 335 -11.00 16.44 9.26
C ASP A 335 -12.38 16.52 8.58
N ARG A 336 -12.77 15.48 7.84
CA ARG A 336 -14.11 15.39 7.22
C ARG A 336 -15.23 15.30 8.26
N ILE A 337 -15.01 14.59 9.37
CA ILE A 337 -15.94 14.51 10.52
C ILE A 337 -16.05 15.86 11.24
N ARG A 338 -14.94 16.57 11.46
CA ARG A 338 -14.96 17.92 12.05
C ARG A 338 -15.68 18.91 11.15
N SER A 339 -15.45 18.81 9.84
CA SER A 339 -16.10 19.68 8.85
C SER A 339 -17.62 19.48 8.79
N SER A 340 -18.12 18.25 9.00
CA SER A 340 -19.56 17.98 9.07
C SER A 340 -20.19 18.54 10.36
N SER A 341 -19.43 18.65 11.46
CA SER A 341 -19.84 19.37 12.68
C SER A 341 -20.13 20.85 12.41
N ILE A 342 -19.17 21.55 11.78
CA ILE A 342 -19.22 23.02 11.61
C ILE A 342 -20.43 23.44 10.78
N ARG A 343 -20.79 22.68 9.75
CA ARG A 343 -21.99 22.92 8.92
C ARG A 343 -23.30 22.77 9.70
N SER A 344 -23.32 21.95 10.76
CA SER A 344 -24.48 21.78 11.62
C SER A 344 -24.62 22.92 12.64
N SER A 345 -23.51 23.51 13.10
CA SER A 345 -23.52 24.56 14.13
C SER A 345 -23.80 25.97 13.59
N SER A 346 -23.57 26.24 12.30
CA SER A 346 -23.86 27.54 11.68
C SER A 346 -25.36 27.89 11.61
N SER A 347 -26.25 26.96 11.99
CA SER A 347 -27.70 27.18 12.07
C SER A 347 -28.15 27.82 13.39
N ASP A 348 -27.34 27.81 14.46
CA ASP A 348 -27.73 28.26 15.80
C ASP A 348 -26.75 29.32 16.33
N ALA A 349 -26.78 30.52 15.75
CA ALA A 349 -25.85 31.62 16.07
C ALA A 349 -26.08 32.30 17.45
N ASN A 350 -26.91 31.73 18.35
CA ASN A 350 -27.40 32.48 19.52
C ASN A 350 -27.15 31.81 20.90
N LYS A 351 -26.20 30.89 21.04
CA LYS A 351 -25.86 30.28 22.35
C LYS A 351 -24.36 30.19 22.60
N GLY A 352 -23.84 31.08 23.45
CA GLY A 352 -22.63 30.91 24.29
C GLY A 352 -21.32 30.50 23.58
N PRO A 353 -20.21 30.31 24.33
CA PRO A 353 -19.00 29.72 23.77
C PRO A 353 -19.31 28.27 23.32
N PRO A 354 -19.02 27.90 22.06
CA PRO A 354 -19.46 26.62 21.52
C PRO A 354 -18.61 25.48 22.10
N GLN A 355 -19.15 24.76 23.10
CA GLN A 355 -18.72 23.36 23.30
C GLN A 355 -19.19 22.59 22.07
N ARG A 356 -18.25 22.26 21.17
CA ARG A 356 -18.56 21.57 19.92
C ARG A 356 -18.90 20.10 20.23
N THR A 357 -20.18 19.82 20.39
CA THR A 357 -20.69 18.45 20.47
C THR A 357 -21.11 17.95 19.10
N LEU A 358 -21.00 16.63 18.92
CA LEU A 358 -21.27 15.90 17.70
C LEU A 358 -22.20 14.74 18.04
N LYS A 359 -23.30 14.61 17.30
CA LYS A 359 -24.09 13.38 17.34
C LYS A 359 -23.25 12.25 16.78
N PHE A 360 -23.09 11.17 17.54
CA PHE A 360 -22.30 10.04 17.11
C PHE A 360 -22.89 9.38 15.84
N ALA A 361 -24.22 9.43 15.66
CA ALA A 361 -24.87 9.09 14.40
C ALA A 361 -24.35 9.89 13.17
N THR A 362 -23.97 11.17 13.34
CA THR A 362 -23.36 11.99 12.28
C THR A 362 -21.94 11.53 11.98
N VAL A 363 -21.19 11.10 13.00
CA VAL A 363 -19.87 10.46 12.82
C VAL A 363 -20.03 9.21 11.97
N LEU A 364 -20.93 8.29 12.37
CA LEU A 364 -21.20 7.06 11.62
C LEU A 364 -21.60 7.34 10.17
N ALA A 365 -22.53 8.27 9.94
CA ALA A 365 -22.96 8.64 8.58
C ALA A 365 -21.81 9.24 7.73
N THR A 366 -20.95 10.07 8.35
CA THR A 366 -19.80 10.65 7.66
C THR A 366 -18.79 9.56 7.30
N THR A 367 -18.49 8.66 8.24
CA THR A 367 -17.60 7.51 8.05
C THR A 367 -18.10 6.58 6.95
N THR A 368 -19.40 6.23 6.96
CA THR A 368 -20.05 5.44 5.89
C THR A 368 -19.84 6.08 4.53
N ARG A 369 -20.06 7.40 4.41
CA ARG A 369 -19.88 8.13 3.14
C ARG A 369 -18.41 8.18 2.72
N GLN A 370 -17.49 8.39 3.67
CA GLN A 370 -16.06 8.45 3.36
C GLN A 370 -15.50 7.12 2.87
N ALA A 371 -16.05 5.97 3.29
CA ALA A 371 -15.65 4.67 2.75
C ALA A 371 -15.80 4.60 1.21
N HIS A 372 -16.87 5.16 0.65
CA HIS A 372 -17.06 5.25 -0.81
C HIS A 372 -16.04 6.18 -1.49
N VAL A 373 -15.66 7.28 -0.80
CA VAL A 373 -14.60 8.18 -1.29
C VAL A 373 -13.24 7.50 -1.24
N MET A 374 -12.98 6.68 -0.21
CA MET A 374 -11.77 5.87 -0.13
C MET A 374 -11.71 4.82 -1.25
N ALA A 375 -12.83 4.20 -1.63
CA ALA A 375 -12.87 3.20 -2.71
C ALA A 375 -12.75 3.80 -4.12
N HIS A 376 -13.49 4.89 -4.40
CA HIS A 376 -13.68 5.39 -5.77
C HIS A 376 -13.33 6.86 -5.96
N GLY A 377 -12.75 7.53 -4.96
CA GLY A 377 -12.39 8.94 -5.05
C GLY A 377 -11.37 9.20 -6.17
N GLN A 378 -11.64 10.21 -7.01
CA GLN A 378 -10.76 10.64 -8.10
C GLN A 378 -10.58 12.17 -8.08
N PRO A 379 -9.37 12.69 -7.79
CA PRO A 379 -8.22 11.96 -7.27
C PRO A 379 -8.50 11.44 -5.84
N ASN A 380 -7.86 10.34 -5.45
CA ASN A 380 -8.05 9.79 -4.11
C ASN A 380 -7.22 10.57 -3.08
N GLU A 381 -7.88 11.45 -2.33
CA GLU A 381 -7.24 12.31 -1.33
C GLU A 381 -6.53 11.52 -0.21
N TYR A 382 -7.01 10.32 0.12
CA TYR A 382 -6.40 9.49 1.16
C TYR A 382 -5.06 8.93 0.69
N VAL A 383 -5.04 8.30 -0.49
CA VAL A 383 -3.80 7.78 -1.08
C VAL A 383 -2.80 8.91 -1.31
N MET A 384 -3.25 10.07 -1.84
CA MET A 384 -2.37 11.23 -2.02
C MET A 384 -1.79 11.80 -0.73
N ALA A 385 -2.52 11.70 0.39
CA ALA A 385 -2.01 12.13 1.69
C ALA A 385 -1.00 11.11 2.24
N MET A 386 -1.31 9.81 2.14
CA MET A 386 -0.43 8.72 2.57
C MET A 386 0.88 8.64 1.79
N ASP A 387 0.82 8.96 0.49
CA ASP A 387 1.99 8.96 -0.40
C ASP A 387 3.08 9.96 0.01
N LYS A 388 2.69 11.03 0.70
CA LYS A 388 3.60 12.10 1.15
C LYS A 388 4.28 11.81 2.49
N VAL A 389 4.05 10.63 3.07
CA VAL A 389 4.59 10.27 4.38
C VAL A 389 6.09 9.95 4.25
N PRO A 390 6.99 10.66 4.95
CA PRO A 390 8.43 10.51 4.76
C PRO A 390 8.96 9.13 5.17
N GLU A 391 8.31 8.46 6.13
CA GLU A 391 8.63 7.09 6.53
C GLU A 391 8.49 6.11 5.35
N LEU A 392 7.57 6.38 4.40
CA LEU A 392 7.37 5.55 3.22
C LEU A 392 8.56 5.63 2.26
N ASP A 393 9.08 6.83 2.03
CA ASP A 393 10.26 7.05 1.19
C ASP A 393 11.51 6.49 1.86
N ALA A 394 11.64 6.64 3.17
CA ALA A 394 12.72 6.06 3.95
C ALA A 394 12.71 4.52 3.88
N PHE A 395 11.54 3.90 4.07
CA PHE A 395 11.37 2.46 3.93
C PHE A 395 11.72 1.99 2.51
N SER A 396 11.20 2.68 1.49
CA SER A 396 11.48 2.38 0.08
C SER A 396 12.98 2.46 -0.23
N ALA A 397 13.68 3.47 0.30
CA ALA A 397 15.12 3.63 0.13
C ALA A 397 15.91 2.50 0.82
N VAL A 398 15.49 2.06 2.02
CA VAL A 398 16.11 0.92 2.72
C VAL A 398 15.97 -0.36 1.91
N VAL A 399 14.75 -0.68 1.43
CA VAL A 399 14.51 -1.85 0.58
C VAL A 399 15.39 -1.79 -0.66
N TYR A 400 15.36 -0.67 -1.38
CA TYR A 400 16.07 -0.51 -2.64
C TYR A 400 17.60 -0.54 -2.51
N SER A 401 18.14 -0.15 -1.34
CA SER A 401 19.59 -0.11 -1.07
C SER A 401 20.11 -1.29 -0.24
N SER A 402 19.26 -2.19 0.20
CA SER A 402 19.68 -3.42 0.86
C SER A 402 20.26 -4.38 -0.17
N TRP A 403 21.58 -4.58 -0.20
CA TRP A 403 22.22 -5.52 -1.13
C TRP A 403 22.70 -6.73 -0.32
N SER A 404 21.99 -7.86 -0.44
CA SER A 404 22.43 -9.15 0.09
C SER A 404 23.17 -9.98 -0.95
#